data_AF-A0A9E3B6E2-F1
#
_entry.id   AF-A0A9E3B6E2-F1
#
_cell.length_a   1.000
_cell.length_b   1.000
_cell.length_c   1.000
_cell.angle_alpha   90.00
_cell.angle_beta   90.00
_cell.angle_gamma   90.00
#
_symmetry.space_group_name_H-M   'P 1'
#
loop_
_entity.id
_entity.type
_entity.pdbx_description
1 polymer ?
#
loop_
_entity_poly.entity_id
_entity_poly.type
_entity_poly.pdbx_seq_one_letter_code
_entity_poly.pdbx_strand_id
1 'polypeptide(L)'
;MVASSTSETGTKRNWRNPTNAVIVMVIVETLLVTMALIPAQLWTRLLPHSTGAALNGPFPSTIAPLITALIYLLPTFIGLLCRSWQRALLCATLPAWIGLGAFVIAATFKVGVFYLVSTDHVTANVSVLELFAALGGIGWLARHLLKLG
;
A
#
# COMPACT_ATOMS: atom_id res chain seq x y z
N MET A 1 47.58 -13.18 -26.39
CA MET A 1 47.30 -14.01 -25.21
C MET A 1 46.33 -13.25 -24.32
N VAL A 2 45.21 -13.89 -24.01
CA VAL A 2 44.09 -13.41 -23.20
C VAL A 2 44.48 -13.46 -21.72
N ALA A 3 44.14 -12.41 -20.97
CA ALA A 3 43.97 -12.50 -19.52
C ALA A 3 42.69 -11.77 -19.14
N SER A 4 41.60 -12.54 -19.11
CA SER A 4 40.39 -12.18 -18.38
C SER A 4 40.73 -12.10 -16.89
N SER A 5 40.37 -11.01 -16.24
CA SER A 5 40.08 -11.04 -14.81
C SER A 5 38.76 -10.33 -14.57
N THR A 6 37.71 -11.14 -14.57
CA THR A 6 36.54 -10.93 -13.74
C THR A 6 36.99 -10.63 -12.31
N SER A 7 36.57 -9.48 -11.76
CA SER A 7 36.45 -9.34 -10.32
C SER A 7 35.03 -8.90 -10.01
N GLU A 8 34.22 -9.91 -9.71
CA GLU A 8 33.02 -9.77 -8.89
C GLU A 8 33.41 -9.01 -7.62
N THR A 9 32.87 -7.81 -7.44
CA THR A 9 32.94 -7.13 -6.14
C THR A 9 31.54 -6.85 -5.68
N GLY A 10 31.16 -7.64 -4.69
CA GLY A 10 29.81 -7.85 -4.20
C GLY A 10 29.04 -6.55 -3.94
N THR A 11 27.81 -6.58 -4.41
CA THR A 11 26.72 -5.70 -4.02
C THR A 11 26.56 -5.75 -2.50
N LYS A 12 27.35 -4.94 -1.77
CA LYS A 12 27.09 -4.61 -0.37
C LYS A 12 25.77 -3.87 -0.35
N ARG A 13 24.69 -4.63 -0.19
CA ARG A 13 23.30 -4.21 -0.06
C ARG A 13 23.24 -3.19 1.07
N ASN A 14 23.29 -1.92 0.69
CA ASN A 14 23.30 -0.79 1.59
C ASN A 14 21.88 -0.63 2.18
N TRP A 15 21.56 -1.50 3.14
CA TRP A 15 20.33 -1.46 3.94
C TRP A 15 20.24 -0.25 4.88
N ARG A 16 21.24 0.65 4.83
CA ARG A 16 21.34 1.81 5.74
C ARG A 16 20.83 3.12 5.13
N ASN A 17 20.07 3.05 4.03
CA ASN A 17 19.31 4.19 3.54
C ASN A 17 17.82 4.01 3.92
N PRO A 18 17.30 4.77 4.90
CA PRO A 18 15.88 4.70 5.28
C PRO A 18 14.94 4.96 4.10
N THR A 19 15.42 5.67 3.06
CA THR A 19 14.72 5.89 1.80
C THR A 19 14.36 4.59 1.08
N ASN A 20 15.28 3.61 1.01
CA ASN A 20 15.01 2.34 0.32
C ASN A 20 13.95 1.51 1.06
N ALA A 21 13.99 1.54 2.40
CA ALA A 21 12.99 0.86 3.23
C ALA A 21 11.60 1.47 3.02
N VAL A 22 11.50 2.81 2.98
CA VAL A 22 10.24 3.52 2.68
C VAL A 22 9.71 3.14 1.30
N ILE A 23 10.55 3.11 0.27
CA ILE A 23 10.13 2.71 -1.08
C ILE A 23 9.56 1.29 -1.10
N VAL A 24 10.25 0.34 -0.46
CA VAL A 24 9.76 -1.05 -0.36
C VAL A 24 8.43 -1.11 0.38
N MET A 25 8.28 -0.39 1.50
CA MET A 25 7.02 -0.34 2.25
C MET A 25 5.88 0.25 1.40
N VAL A 26 6.12 1.32 0.65
CA VAL A 26 5.13 1.93 -0.25
C VAL A 26 4.71 0.94 -1.34
N ILE A 27 5.66 0.21 -1.94
CA ILE A 27 5.34 -0.79 -2.97
C ILE A 27 4.50 -1.92 -2.37
N VAL A 28 4.91 -2.47 -1.22
CA VAL A 28 4.17 -3.54 -0.54
C VAL A 28 2.76 -3.08 -0.18
N GLU A 29 2.64 -1.88 0.40
CA GLU A 29 1.35 -1.30 0.76
C GLU A 29 0.47 -1.08 -0.48
N THR A 30 1.04 -0.61 -1.59
CA THR A 30 0.32 -0.44 -2.85
C THR A 30 -0.24 -1.78 -3.35
N LEU A 31 0.55 -2.86 -3.27
CA LEU A 31 0.09 -4.20 -3.65
C LEU A 31 -1.01 -4.71 -2.71
N LEU A 32 -0.88 -4.50 -1.40
CA LEU A 32 -1.91 -4.90 -0.43
C LEU A 32 -3.22 -4.15 -0.65
N VAL A 33 -3.16 -2.82 -0.78
CA VAL A 33 -4.33 -1.95 -0.98
C VAL A 33 -5.02 -2.25 -2.30
N THR A 34 -4.26 -2.41 -3.39
CA THR A 34 -4.85 -2.78 -4.70
C THR A 34 -5.54 -4.14 -4.64
N MET A 35 -4.96 -5.14 -3.98
CA MET A 35 -5.60 -6.46 -3.81
C MET A 35 -6.85 -6.40 -2.93
N ALA A 36 -6.84 -5.56 -1.88
CA ALA A 36 -7.98 -5.37 -0.98
C ALA A 36 -9.15 -4.62 -1.63
N LEU A 37 -8.87 -3.71 -2.57
CA LEU A 37 -9.89 -2.95 -3.30
C LEU A 37 -10.59 -3.75 -4.42
N ILE A 38 -10.03 -4.89 -4.84
CA ILE A 38 -10.69 -5.74 -5.83
C ILE A 38 -11.99 -6.30 -5.23
N PRO A 39 -13.16 -6.13 -5.90
CA PRO A 39 -14.43 -6.62 -5.40
C PRO A 39 -14.43 -8.13 -5.14
N ALA A 40 -15.07 -8.55 -4.05
CA ALA A 40 -15.20 -9.97 -3.67
C ALA A 40 -15.73 -10.85 -4.82
N GLN A 41 -16.66 -10.34 -5.63
CA GLN A 41 -17.22 -11.08 -6.78
C GLN A 41 -16.19 -11.31 -7.90
N LEU A 42 -15.16 -10.47 -7.98
CA LEU A 42 -14.09 -10.62 -8.96
C LEU A 42 -13.08 -11.66 -8.44
N TRP A 43 -12.80 -11.66 -7.14
CA TRP A 43 -12.01 -12.71 -6.49
C TRP A 43 -12.60 -14.10 -6.62
N THR A 44 -13.91 -14.27 -6.44
CA THR A 44 -14.57 -15.58 -6.62
C THR A 44 -14.53 -16.07 -8.06
N ARG A 45 -14.45 -15.16 -9.05
CA ARG A 45 -14.28 -15.51 -10.47
C ARG A 45 -12.84 -15.88 -10.81
N LEU A 46 -11.86 -15.17 -10.24
CA LEU A 46 -10.44 -15.44 -10.46
C LEU A 46 -9.94 -16.68 -9.71
N LEU A 47 -10.53 -16.98 -8.54
CA LEU A 47 -10.15 -18.10 -7.68
C LEU A 47 -11.37 -19.00 -7.39
N PRO A 48 -11.94 -19.68 -8.41
CA PRO A 48 -13.18 -20.45 -8.26
C PRO A 48 -13.05 -21.64 -7.31
N HIS A 49 -11.83 -22.13 -7.06
CA HIS A 49 -11.58 -23.27 -6.17
C HIS A 49 -11.27 -22.86 -4.72
N SER A 50 -11.22 -21.55 -4.42
CA SER A 50 -10.97 -21.06 -3.07
C SER A 50 -12.29 -20.81 -2.34
N THR A 51 -12.61 -21.63 -1.35
CA THR A 51 -13.82 -21.53 -0.52
C THR A 51 -13.88 -20.24 0.30
N GLY A 52 -12.75 -19.56 0.50
CA GLY A 52 -12.65 -18.30 1.25
C GLY A 52 -12.51 -17.04 0.39
N ALA A 53 -12.48 -17.14 -0.94
CA ALA A 53 -12.15 -16.01 -1.83
C ALA A 53 -13.14 -14.85 -1.77
N ALA A 54 -14.42 -15.13 -1.44
CA ALA A 54 -15.42 -14.09 -1.28
C ALA A 54 -15.17 -13.20 -0.05
N LEU A 55 -14.55 -13.75 1.00
CA LEU A 55 -14.38 -13.06 2.28
C LEU A 55 -12.96 -12.47 2.44
N ASN A 56 -11.95 -13.25 2.07
CA ASN A 56 -10.54 -12.92 2.32
C ASN A 56 -9.75 -12.63 1.03
N GLY A 57 -10.42 -12.69 -0.14
CA GLY A 57 -9.75 -12.56 -1.43
C GLY A 57 -8.72 -13.67 -1.66
N PRO A 58 -7.49 -13.36 -2.09
CA PRO A 58 -6.45 -14.36 -2.36
C PRO A 58 -5.83 -14.94 -1.08
N PHE A 59 -6.16 -14.40 0.09
CA PHE A 59 -5.46 -14.69 1.32
C PHE A 59 -6.17 -15.79 2.13
N PRO A 60 -5.42 -16.77 2.67
CA PRO A 60 -5.95 -17.72 3.64
C PRO A 60 -6.50 -17.02 4.90
N SER A 61 -7.55 -17.57 5.49
CA SER A 61 -8.19 -17.03 6.71
C SER A 61 -7.22 -16.87 7.88
N THR A 62 -6.20 -17.72 7.99
CA THR A 62 -5.18 -17.66 9.04
C THR A 62 -4.36 -16.38 9.01
N ILE A 63 -4.13 -15.80 7.82
CA ILE A 63 -3.29 -14.59 7.65
C ILE A 63 -4.10 -13.32 7.41
N ALA A 64 -5.41 -13.42 7.17
CA ALA A 64 -6.26 -12.26 6.88
C ALA A 64 -6.17 -11.16 7.96
N PRO A 65 -6.20 -11.45 9.28
CA PRO A 65 -6.06 -10.41 10.31
C PRO A 65 -4.70 -9.71 10.26
N LEU A 66 -3.64 -10.46 9.96
CA LEU A 66 -2.29 -9.91 9.84
C LEU A 66 -2.21 -8.94 8.65
N ILE A 67 -2.86 -9.27 7.53
CA ILE A 67 -2.89 -8.41 6.35
C ILE A 67 -3.65 -7.11 6.66
N THR A 68 -4.81 -7.21 7.31
CA THR A 68 -5.55 -6.02 7.75
C THR A 68 -4.71 -5.16 8.69
N ALA A 69 -3.99 -5.79 9.64
CA ALA A 69 -3.08 -5.07 10.52
C ALA A 69 -1.96 -4.37 9.73
N LEU A 70 -1.38 -5.05 8.73
CA LEU A 70 -0.34 -4.47 7.88
C LEU A 70 -0.84 -3.23 7.13
N ILE A 71 -2.04 -3.28 6.53
CA ILE A 71 -2.65 -2.12 5.83
C ILE A 71 -2.78 -0.89 6.73
N TYR A 72 -3.03 -1.06 8.03
CA TYR A 72 -3.09 0.06 8.97
C TYR A 72 -1.71 0.49 9.50
N LEU A 73 -0.81 -0.47 9.71
CA LEU A 73 0.48 -0.21 10.34
C LEU A 73 1.54 0.31 9.36
N LEU A 74 1.53 -0.15 8.11
CA LEU A 74 2.51 0.25 7.08
C LEU A 74 2.48 1.75 6.79
N PRO A 75 1.33 2.42 6.57
CA PRO A 75 1.28 3.88 6.41
C PRO A 75 1.86 4.62 7.62
N THR A 76 1.60 4.09 8.82
CA THR A 76 2.15 4.63 10.07
C THR A 76 3.68 4.47 10.14
N PHE A 77 4.21 3.31 9.76
CA PHE A 77 5.65 3.09 9.69
C PHE A 77 6.31 3.93 8.59
N ILE A 78 5.69 4.07 7.41
CA ILE A 78 6.15 4.97 6.35
C ILE A 78 6.29 6.41 6.88
N GLY A 79 5.28 6.88 7.63
CA GLY A 79 5.31 8.17 8.30
C GLY A 79 6.43 8.30 9.32
N LEU A 80 6.64 7.27 10.16
CA LEU A 80 7.69 7.20 11.17
C LEU A 80 9.10 7.28 10.57
N LEU A 81 9.34 6.67 9.41
CA LEU A 81 10.65 6.70 8.75
C LEU A 81 10.93 8.00 7.98
N CYS A 82 9.90 8.82 7.74
CA CYS A 82 10.03 10.05 6.95
C CYS A 82 10.53 11.23 7.80
N ARG A 83 11.48 12.02 7.26
CA ARG A 83 12.06 13.18 7.96
C ARG A 83 11.16 14.41 7.96
N SER A 84 10.41 14.64 6.87
CA SER A 84 9.49 15.76 6.73
C SER A 84 8.05 15.28 6.74
N TRP A 85 7.16 16.07 7.35
CA TRP A 85 5.73 15.78 7.42
C TRP A 85 5.08 15.69 6.02
N GLN A 86 5.52 16.53 5.08
CA GLN A 86 5.05 16.50 3.68
C GLN A 86 5.37 15.17 3.00
N ARG A 87 6.59 14.65 3.19
CA ARG A 87 6.98 13.34 2.65
C ARG A 87 6.24 12.20 3.33
N ALA A 88 6.05 12.27 4.64
CA ALA A 88 5.28 11.28 5.38
C ALA A 88 3.85 11.15 4.84
N LEU A 89 3.15 12.28 4.66
CA LEU A 89 1.81 12.30 4.10
C LEU A 89 1.78 11.79 2.65
N LEU A 90 2.68 12.30 1.79
CA LEU A 90 2.70 11.90 0.38
C LEU A 90 2.99 10.41 0.22
N CYS A 91 4.00 9.88 0.91
CA CYS A 91 4.38 8.47 0.82
C CYS A 91 3.33 7.56 1.48
N ALA A 92 2.68 7.99 2.56
CA ALA A 92 1.61 7.21 3.18
C ALA A 92 0.35 7.20 2.32
N THR A 93 -0.01 8.29 1.66
CA THR A 93 -1.23 8.37 0.84
C THR A 93 -1.07 7.82 -0.58
N LEU A 94 0.16 7.74 -1.11
CA LEU A 94 0.47 7.23 -2.45
C LEU A 94 -0.16 5.85 -2.75
N PRO A 95 -0.03 4.84 -1.86
CA PRO A 95 -0.69 3.55 -2.02
C PRO A 95 -2.21 3.66 -2.18
N ALA A 96 -2.86 4.50 -1.38
CA ALA A 96 -4.30 4.73 -1.44
C ALA A 96 -4.70 5.43 -2.75
N TRP A 97 -3.94 6.41 -3.23
CA TRP A 97 -4.17 7.06 -4.52
C TRP A 97 -4.10 6.07 -5.69
N ILE A 98 -3.05 5.25 -5.73
CA ILE A 98 -2.86 4.26 -6.80
C ILE A 98 -3.95 3.19 -6.73
N GLY A 99 -4.24 2.69 -5.53
CA GLY A 99 -5.29 1.71 -5.28
C GLY A 99 -6.66 2.21 -5.71
N LEU A 100 -7.06 3.39 -5.23
CA LEU A 100 -8.34 4.00 -5.58
C LEU A 100 -8.44 4.32 -7.07
N GLY A 101 -7.37 4.83 -7.69
CA GLY A 101 -7.35 5.09 -9.13
C GLY A 101 -7.60 3.82 -9.94
N ALA A 102 -6.87 2.74 -9.63
CA ALA A 102 -7.07 1.44 -10.29
C ALA A 102 -8.48 0.89 -10.04
N PHE A 103 -8.99 1.00 -8.81
CA PHE A 103 -10.33 0.57 -8.44
C PHE A 103 -11.43 1.33 -9.16
N VAL A 104 -11.32 2.67 -9.27
CA VAL A 104 -12.28 3.50 -10.00
C VAL A 104 -12.29 3.13 -11.48
N ILE A 105 -11.12 2.95 -12.10
CA ILE A 105 -11.02 2.49 -13.49
C ILE A 105 -11.69 1.11 -13.65
N ALA A 106 -11.48 0.20 -12.71
CA ALA A 106 -12.15 -1.11 -12.73
C ALA A 106 -13.68 -0.98 -12.54
N ALA A 107 -14.12 -0.09 -11.65
CA ALA A 107 -15.53 0.12 -11.34
C ALA A 107 -16.29 0.74 -12.51
N THR A 108 -15.67 1.63 -13.30
CA THR A 108 -16.31 2.21 -14.49
C THR A 108 -16.63 1.17 -15.55
N PHE A 109 -15.89 0.05 -15.66
CA PHE A 109 -16.27 -1.05 -16.56
C PHE A 109 -17.56 -1.76 -16.15
N LYS A 110 -17.94 -1.71 -14.86
CA LYS A 110 -19.14 -2.39 -14.34
C LYS A 110 -20.32 -1.44 -14.14
N VAL A 111 -20.07 -0.21 -13.69
CA VAL A 111 -21.08 0.77 -13.25
C VAL A 111 -21.16 1.97 -14.20
N GLY A 112 -20.16 2.17 -15.06
CA GLY A 112 -20.06 3.33 -15.95
C GLY A 112 -19.41 4.55 -15.30
N VAL A 113 -19.28 5.63 -16.07
CA VAL A 113 -18.57 6.87 -15.67
C VAL A 113 -19.21 7.59 -14.47
N PHE A 114 -20.51 7.44 -14.26
CA PHE A 114 -21.23 8.07 -13.14
C PHE A 114 -20.82 7.56 -11.76
N TYR A 115 -20.06 6.46 -11.69
CA TYR A 115 -19.44 5.97 -10.47
C TYR A 115 -18.64 7.06 -9.72
N LEU A 116 -17.97 7.94 -10.48
CA LEU A 116 -17.14 9.03 -9.95
C LEU A 116 -17.92 10.17 -9.30
N VAL A 117 -19.19 10.34 -9.64
CA VAL A 117 -20.02 11.48 -9.20
C VAL A 117 -21.05 11.03 -8.14
N SER A 118 -21.21 9.71 -7.95
CA SER A 118 -22.05 9.16 -6.90
C SER A 118 -21.51 9.58 -5.52
N THR A 119 -22.36 10.27 -4.75
CA THR A 119 -22.01 10.83 -3.44
C THR A 119 -21.46 9.77 -2.49
N ASP A 120 -22.06 8.57 -2.49
CA ASP A 120 -21.67 7.49 -1.59
C ASP A 120 -20.25 6.98 -1.87
N HIS A 121 -19.87 6.90 -3.15
CA HIS A 121 -18.55 6.44 -3.56
C HIS A 121 -17.48 7.52 -3.36
N VAL A 122 -17.83 8.79 -3.61
CA VAL A 122 -16.93 9.92 -3.37
C VAL A 122 -16.56 10.01 -1.89
N THR A 123 -17.55 9.98 -0.99
CA THR A 123 -17.31 10.06 0.45
C THR A 123 -16.44 8.88 0.92
N ALA A 124 -16.75 7.65 0.48
CA ALA A 124 -15.95 6.48 0.85
C ALA A 124 -14.49 6.58 0.37
N ASN A 125 -14.26 7.01 -0.88
CA ASN A 125 -12.92 7.15 -1.44
C ASN A 125 -12.10 8.24 -0.72
N VAL A 126 -12.74 9.38 -0.41
CA VAL A 126 -12.10 10.47 0.35
C VAL A 126 -11.75 10.03 1.76
N SER A 127 -12.65 9.33 2.46
CA SER A 127 -12.37 8.81 3.81
C SER A 127 -11.18 7.85 3.84
N VAL A 128 -10.96 7.05 2.79
CA VAL A 128 -9.77 6.18 2.70
C VAL A 128 -8.50 7.02 2.57
N LEU A 129 -8.50 8.08 1.75
CA LEU A 129 -7.36 8.99 1.63
C LEU A 129 -7.06 9.71 2.96
N GLU A 130 -8.09 10.17 3.65
CA GLU A 130 -7.98 10.83 4.95
C GLU A 130 -7.42 9.87 6.01
N LEU A 131 -7.86 8.62 6.03
CA LEU A 131 -7.34 7.61 6.95
C LEU A 131 -5.84 7.39 6.74
N PHE A 132 -5.39 7.20 5.49
CA PHE A 132 -3.97 7.02 5.18
C PHE A 132 -3.14 8.26 5.49
N ALA A 133 -3.69 9.46 5.25
CA ALA A 133 -3.05 10.72 5.64
C ALA A 133 -2.91 10.83 7.16
N ALA A 134 -3.96 10.50 7.91
CA ALA A 134 -3.94 10.51 9.37
C ALA A 134 -2.90 9.52 9.93
N LEU A 135 -2.87 8.29 9.41
CA LEU A 135 -1.89 7.27 9.82
C LEU A 135 -0.45 7.69 9.52
N GLY A 136 -0.19 8.22 8.32
CA GLY A 136 1.11 8.77 7.96
C GLY A 136 1.54 9.95 8.83
N GLY A 137 0.59 10.85 9.15
CA GLY A 137 0.81 11.98 10.05
C GLY A 137 1.11 11.54 11.48
N ILE A 138 0.36 10.58 12.01
CA ILE A 138 0.59 9.98 13.35
C ILE A 138 1.96 9.34 13.42
N GLY A 139 2.35 8.59 12.38
CA GLY A 139 3.69 8.01 12.27
C GLY A 139 4.79 9.06 12.36
N TRP A 140 4.65 10.15 11.63
CA TRP A 140 5.62 11.26 11.67
C TRP A 140 5.64 11.98 13.03
N LEU A 141 4.47 12.23 13.64
CA LEU A 141 4.37 12.81 14.98
C LEU A 141 5.07 11.95 16.03
N ALA A 142 4.88 10.63 15.99
CA ALA A 142 5.57 9.70 16.86
C ALA A 142 7.09 9.80 16.73
N ARG A 143 7.62 9.93 15.50
CA ARG A 143 9.06 10.17 15.27
C ARG A 143 9.52 11.46 15.95
N HIS A 144 8.75 12.54 15.81
CA HIS A 144 9.09 13.84 16.39
C HIS A 144 9.10 13.80 17.92
N LEU A 145 8.11 13.14 18.53
CA LEU A 145 8.02 12.95 19.99
C LEU A 145 9.14 12.06 20.54
N LEU A 146 9.50 11.00 19.82
CA LEU A 146 10.54 10.04 20.21
C LEU A 146 11.97 10.56 19.97
N LYS A 147 12.15 11.78 19.46
CA LYS A 147 13.47 12.36 19.10
C LYS A 147 14.34 11.41 18.27
N LEU A 148 13.73 10.63 17.37
CA LEU A 148 14.45 9.78 16.39
C LEU A 148 15.07 10.63 15.26
N GLY A 149 15.47 11.85 15.59
CA GLY A 149 15.87 12.98 14.74
C GLY A 149 17.29 12.88 14.26
#